data_AF-A0A662I145-F1
#
_entry.id   AF-A0A662I145-F1
#
_cell.length_a   1.000
_cell.length_b   1.000
_cell.length_c   1.000
_cell.angle_alpha   90.00
_cell.angle_beta   90.00
_cell.angle_gamma   90.00
#
_symmetry.space_group_name_H-M   'P 1'
#
loop_
_entity.id
_entity.type
_entity.pdbx_description
1 polymer ?
#
loop_
_entity_poly.entity_id
_entity_poly.type
_entity_poly.pdbx_seq_one_letter_code
_entity_poly.pdbx_strand_id
1 'polypeptide(L)'
;MLRKLVLSLIGAVLLFLGVVFIIASAAPGKVYRLPIGVLLTVVSLALFYLAFKPRPRIYEVKVTWSPGGKLSVEEFRCPKCGADLPPPKPGQEYIECPYCGATIKIVEEPLW
;
A
#
# COMPACT_ATOMS: atom_id res chain seq x y z
N MET A 1 -12.07 1.37 9.03
CA MET A 1 -13.38 0.72 9.22
C MET A 1 -14.38 1.62 9.94
N LEU A 2 -14.01 2.26 11.06
CA LEU A 2 -14.88 3.15 11.84
C LEU A 2 -15.66 4.19 11.00
N ARG A 3 -14.98 4.91 10.09
CA ARG A 3 -15.62 5.91 9.21
C ARG A 3 -16.80 5.35 8.41
N LYS A 4 -16.65 4.15 7.84
CA LYS A 4 -17.70 3.51 7.03
C LYS A 4 -18.89 3.11 7.90
N LEU A 5 -18.62 2.62 9.10
CA LEU A 5 -19.63 2.17 10.05
C LEU A 5 -20.48 3.35 10.55
N VAL A 6 -19.85 4.47 10.88
CA VAL A 6 -20.54 5.71 11.28
C VAL A 6 -21.38 6.28 10.13
N LEU A 7 -20.81 6.41 8.92
CA LEU A 7 -21.54 6.88 7.73
C LEU A 7 -22.72 5.97 7.38
N SER A 8 -22.56 4.65 7.50
CA SER A 8 -23.61 3.68 7.23
C SER A 8 -24.73 3.73 8.28
N LEU A 9 -24.39 3.94 9.55
CA LEU A 9 -25.39 4.07 10.62
C LEU A 9 -26.23 5.34 10.43
N ILE A 10 -25.58 6.48 10.19
CA ILE A 10 -26.24 7.76 9.92
C ILE A 10 -27.09 7.66 8.64
N GLY A 11 -26.54 7.07 7.58
CA GLY A 11 -27.26 6.83 6.33
C GLY A 11 -28.50 5.97 6.51
N ALA A 12 -28.42 4.90 7.31
CA ALA A 12 -29.57 4.03 7.60
C ALA A 12 -30.68 4.77 8.35
N VAL A 13 -30.34 5.58 9.35
CA VAL A 13 -31.32 6.39 10.11
C VAL A 13 -31.99 7.43 9.21
N LEU A 14 -31.22 8.16 8.39
CA LEU A 14 -31.78 9.14 7.45
C LEU A 14 -32.67 8.49 6.40
N LEU A 15 -32.29 7.31 5.90
CA LEU A 15 -33.07 6.58 4.90
C LEU A 15 -34.40 6.10 5.50
N PHE A 16 -34.37 5.56 6.72
CA PHE A 16 -35.58 5.19 7.45
C PHE A 16 -36.51 6.38 7.63
N LEU A 17 -35.98 7.52 8.10
CA LEU A 17 -36.77 8.73 8.28
C LEU A 17 -37.32 9.26 6.94
N GLY A 18 -36.51 9.26 5.89
CA GLY A 18 -36.91 9.69 4.55
C GLY A 18 -38.07 8.86 3.99
N VAL A 19 -37.99 7.53 4.09
CA VAL A 19 -39.06 6.62 3.65
C VAL A 19 -40.35 6.85 4.45
N VAL A 20 -40.25 7.01 5.77
CA VAL A 20 -41.41 7.33 6.62
C VAL A 20 -42.08 8.62 6.18
N PHE A 21 -41.31 9.66 5.84
CA PHE A 21 -41.85 10.93 5.33
C PHE A 21 -42.53 10.81 3.96
N ILE A 22 -41.98 9.97 3.07
CA ILE A 22 -42.59 9.68 1.77
C ILE A 22 -43.94 8.99 1.96
N ILE A 23 -44.00 7.94 2.80
CA ILE A 23 -45.26 7.24 3.10
C ILE A 23 -46.27 8.19 3.76
N ALA A 24 -45.81 9.03 4.70
CA ALA A 24 -46.65 10.02 5.39
C ALA A 24 -47.18 11.14 4.49
N SER A 25 -46.63 11.31 3.27
CA SER A 25 -47.11 12.30 2.29
C SER A 25 -48.38 11.87 1.56
N ALA A 26 -48.73 10.58 1.59
CA ALA A 26 -49.97 10.05 1.01
C ALA A 26 -51.23 10.44 1.81
N ALA A 27 -51.06 11.03 3.00
CA ALA A 27 -52.18 11.52 3.80
C ALA A 27 -52.75 12.83 3.22
N PRO A 28 -54.09 13.00 3.18
CA PRO A 28 -54.74 14.19 2.61
C PRO A 28 -54.28 15.46 3.32
N GLY A 29 -53.94 16.50 2.55
CA GLY A 29 -53.48 17.80 3.05
C GLY A 29 -52.00 17.84 3.51
N LYS A 30 -51.22 16.76 3.34
CA LYS A 30 -49.83 16.67 3.82
C LYS A 30 -48.79 16.50 2.71
N VAL A 31 -49.11 16.97 1.50
CA VAL A 31 -48.25 16.89 0.30
C VAL A 31 -46.89 17.59 0.51
N TYR A 32 -46.82 18.60 1.39
CA TYR A 32 -45.56 19.28 1.72
C TYR A 32 -44.47 18.36 2.31
N ARG A 33 -44.84 17.17 2.79
CA ARG A 33 -43.90 16.17 3.32
C ARG A 33 -43.11 15.44 2.24
N LEU A 34 -43.63 15.42 1.02
CA LEU A 34 -43.03 14.73 -0.13
C LEU A 34 -41.65 15.29 -0.49
N PRO A 35 -41.45 16.61 -0.70
CA PRO A 35 -40.11 17.15 -0.99
C PRO A 35 -39.11 16.91 0.15
N ILE A 36 -39.57 16.91 1.41
CA ILE A 36 -38.73 16.64 2.58
C ILE A 36 -38.26 15.18 2.58
N GLY A 37 -39.17 14.23 2.34
CA GLY A 37 -38.83 12.80 2.25
C GLY A 37 -37.89 12.49 1.09
N VAL A 38 -38.11 13.11 -0.07
CA VAL A 38 -37.22 12.98 -1.24
C VAL A 38 -35.83 13.53 -0.94
N LEU A 39 -35.74 14.70 -0.29
CA LEU A 39 -34.43 15.26 0.07
C LEU A 39 -33.66 14.34 1.03
N LEU A 40 -34.33 13.83 2.07
CA LEU A 40 -33.69 12.91 3.03
C LEU A 40 -33.20 11.62 2.38
N THR A 41 -34.02 11.04 1.49
CA THR A 41 -33.63 9.81 0.77
C THR A 41 -32.45 10.04 -0.17
N VAL A 42 -32.44 11.15 -0.92
CA VAL A 42 -31.30 11.50 -1.81
C VAL A 42 -30.01 11.69 -1.01
N VAL A 43 -30.07 12.41 0.13
CA VAL A 43 -28.89 12.62 1.00
C VAL A 43 -28.38 11.29 1.57
N SER A 44 -29.30 10.39 1.97
CA SER A 44 -28.92 9.07 2.48
C SER A 44 -28.20 8.22 1.42
N LEU A 45 -28.68 8.24 0.17
CA LEU A 45 -28.04 7.57 -0.96
C LEU A 45 -26.63 8.13 -1.25
N ALA A 46 -26.47 9.45 -1.18
CA ALA A 46 -25.16 10.09 -1.35
C ALA A 46 -24.17 9.66 -0.25
N LEU A 47 -24.61 9.58 1.01
CA LEU A 47 -23.80 9.09 2.13
C LEU A 47 -23.37 7.64 1.93
N PHE A 48 -24.28 6.76 1.49
CA PHE A 48 -23.96 5.37 1.18
C PHE A 48 -22.93 5.27 0.04
N TYR A 49 -23.10 6.02 -1.04
CA TYR A 49 -22.14 6.07 -2.14
C TYR A 49 -20.72 6.44 -1.66
N LEU A 50 -20.61 7.47 -0.82
CA LEU A 50 -19.33 7.90 -0.24
C LEU A 50 -18.74 6.89 0.75
N ALA A 51 -19.58 6.15 1.47
CA ALA A 51 -19.14 5.10 2.40
C ALA A 51 -18.57 3.88 1.66
N PHE A 52 -19.19 3.49 0.54
CA PHE A 52 -18.79 2.32 -0.23
C PHE A 52 -17.69 2.59 -1.26
N LYS A 53 -17.41 3.85 -1.61
CA LYS A 53 -16.33 4.20 -2.54
C LYS A 53 -15.00 3.51 -2.14
N PRO A 54 -14.44 2.62 -3.00
CA PRO A 54 -13.19 1.94 -2.69
C PRO A 54 -12.06 2.96 -2.58
N ARG A 55 -11.22 2.81 -1.57
CA ARG A 55 -9.99 3.60 -1.47
C ARG A 55 -8.90 2.90 -2.28
N PRO A 56 -8.06 3.65 -3.04
CA PRO A 56 -6.93 3.05 -3.71
C PRO A 56 -6.00 2.44 -2.65
N ARG A 57 -5.64 1.16 -2.83
CA ARG A 57 -4.54 0.56 -2.08
C ARG A 57 -3.25 0.99 -2.77
N ILE A 58 -2.41 1.72 -2.05
CA ILE A 58 -1.05 2.01 -2.49
C ILE A 58 -0.25 0.76 -2.17
N TYR A 59 0.30 0.11 -3.19
CA TYR A 59 1.19 -1.04 -3.02
C TYR A 59 2.62 -0.51 -3.02
N GLU A 60 3.32 -0.62 -1.89
CA GLU A 60 4.75 -0.33 -1.84
C GLU A 60 5.51 -1.53 -2.43
N VAL A 61 6.00 -1.36 -3.66
CA VAL A 61 6.87 -2.36 -4.31
C VAL A 61 8.27 -2.17 -3.76
N LYS A 62 8.67 -3.00 -2.78
CA LYS A 62 10.08 -3.11 -2.38
C LYS A 62 10.80 -4.04 -3.36
N VAL A 63 11.61 -3.47 -4.24
CA VAL A 63 12.49 -4.22 -5.13
C VAL A 63 13.80 -4.48 -4.38
N THR A 64 14.02 -5.73 -3.95
CA THR A 64 15.32 -6.14 -3.41
C THR A 64 16.14 -6.75 -4.53
N TRP A 65 17.21 -6.08 -4.95
CA TRP A 65 18.15 -6.60 -5.93
C TRP A 65 19.21 -7.45 -5.21
N SER A 66 19.38 -8.69 -5.65
CA SER A 66 20.46 -9.59 -5.22
C SER A 66 21.22 -10.02 -6.47
N PRO A 67 22.56 -9.89 -6.51
CA PRO A 67 23.35 -10.32 -7.66
C PRO A 67 23.17 -11.83 -7.85
N GLY A 68 22.68 -12.23 -9.03
CA GLY A 68 22.40 -13.62 -9.40
C GLY A 68 23.64 -14.45 -9.75
N GLY A 69 24.83 -13.83 -9.70
CA GLY A 69 26.11 -14.52 -9.83
C GLY A 69 26.30 -15.53 -8.70
N LYS A 70 26.78 -16.74 -9.03
CA LYS A 70 27.40 -17.57 -8.00
C LYS A 70 28.62 -16.80 -7.53
N LEU A 71 28.52 -16.11 -6.40
CA LEU A 71 29.69 -15.74 -5.63
C LEU A 71 30.28 -17.06 -5.17
N SER A 72 31.20 -17.63 -5.95
CA SER A 72 32.04 -18.71 -5.48
C SER A 72 32.82 -18.14 -4.31
N VAL A 73 32.25 -18.31 -3.11
CA VAL A 73 32.95 -18.17 -1.84
C VAL A 73 33.94 -19.35 -1.71
N GLU A 74 34.68 -19.63 -2.78
CA GLU A 74 35.98 -20.28 -2.68
C GLU A 74 36.87 -19.16 -2.16
N GLU A 75 36.98 -19.09 -0.83
CA GLU A 75 38.03 -18.38 -0.08
C GLU A 75 38.67 -17.25 -0.91
N PHE A 76 38.05 -16.06 -0.91
CA PHE A 76 38.62 -14.89 -1.58
C PHE A 76 39.98 -14.60 -0.94
N ARG A 77 41.05 -15.17 -1.50
CA ARG A 77 42.41 -14.99 -1.02
C ARG A 77 43.00 -13.77 -1.69
N CYS A 78 43.66 -12.94 -0.90
CA CYS A 78 44.38 -11.79 -1.43
C CYS A 78 45.52 -12.29 -2.36
N PRO A 79 45.61 -11.83 -3.63
CA PRO A 79 46.68 -12.26 -4.54
C PRO A 79 48.07 -11.80 -4.09
N LYS A 80 48.14 -10.80 -3.20
CA LYS A 80 49.38 -10.22 -2.70
C LYS A 80 49.90 -10.86 -1.41
N CYS A 81 49.02 -11.30 -0.51
CA CYS A 81 49.41 -11.84 0.80
C CYS A 81 48.82 -13.21 1.14
N GLY A 82 47.93 -13.75 0.30
CA GLY A 82 47.32 -15.08 0.49
C GLY A 82 46.31 -15.17 1.65
N ALA A 83 46.04 -14.07 2.36
CA ALA A 83 45.09 -14.04 3.47
C ALA A 83 43.63 -14.01 2.98
N ASP A 84 42.74 -14.62 3.77
CA ASP A 84 41.30 -14.63 3.50
C ASP A 84 40.69 -13.22 3.65
N LEU A 85 39.92 -12.80 2.65
CA LEU A 85 39.23 -11.51 2.63
C LEU A 85 37.81 -11.64 3.20
N PRO A 86 37.31 -10.62 3.90
CA PRO A 86 35.93 -10.60 4.37
C PRO A 86 34.95 -10.55 3.19
N PRO A 87 33.72 -11.07 3.36
CA PRO A 87 32.73 -11.11 2.29
C PRO A 87 32.35 -9.69 1.80
N PRO A 88 32.30 -9.44 0.47
CA PRO A 88 31.93 -8.15 -0.09
C PRO A 88 30.52 -7.73 0.30
N LYS A 89 30.32 -6.41 0.48
CA LYS A 89 28.98 -5.83 0.51
C LYS A 89 28.47 -5.64 -0.92
N PRO A 90 27.14 -5.76 -1.15
CA PRO A 90 26.57 -5.59 -2.49
C PRO A 90 26.84 -4.18 -3.04
N GLY A 91 27.37 -4.09 -4.27
CA GLY A 91 27.71 -2.83 -4.96
C GLY A 91 29.14 -2.33 -4.77
N GLN A 92 30.02 -3.12 -4.14
CA GLN A 92 31.39 -2.73 -3.86
C GLN A 92 32.36 -3.33 -4.90
N GLU A 93 32.87 -2.50 -5.81
CA GLU A 93 33.79 -2.93 -6.89
C GLU A 93 35.24 -3.11 -6.41
N TYR A 94 35.59 -2.49 -5.27
CA TYR A 94 36.94 -2.46 -4.71
C TYR A 94 36.93 -2.80 -3.22
N ILE A 95 37.77 -3.76 -2.83
CA ILE A 95 38.03 -4.10 -1.42
C ILE A 95 39.48 -3.76 -1.09
N GLU A 96 39.68 -3.08 0.03
CA GLU A 96 41.00 -2.95 0.63
C GLU A 96 41.27 -4.15 1.52
N CYS A 97 42.39 -4.84 1.27
CA CYS A 97 42.81 -5.95 2.11
C CYS A 97 43.27 -5.44 3.48
N PRO A 98 42.66 -5.87 4.60
CA PRO A 98 43.02 -5.40 5.95
C PRO A 98 44.42 -5.84 6.39
N TYR A 99 45.02 -6.82 5.71
CA TYR A 99 46.32 -7.38 6.07
C TYR A 99 47.50 -6.73 5.36
N CYS A 100 47.34 -6.33 4.09
CA CYS A 100 48.45 -5.81 3.27
C CYS A 100 48.18 -4.43 2.64
N GLY A 101 47.00 -3.85 2.89
CA GLY A 101 46.60 -2.54 2.35
C GLY A 101 46.46 -2.49 0.84
N ALA A 102 46.40 -3.64 0.16
CA ALA A 102 46.22 -3.70 -1.28
C ALA A 102 44.75 -3.49 -1.65
N THR A 103 44.50 -2.60 -2.61
CA THR A 103 43.18 -2.43 -3.23
C THR A 103 43.00 -3.48 -4.31
N ILE A 104 42.02 -4.37 -4.13
CA ILE A 104 41.71 -5.48 -5.03
C ILE A 104 40.39 -5.16 -5.73
N LYS A 105 40.38 -5.27 -7.06
CA LYS A 105 39.16 -5.16 -7.86
C LYS A 105 38.45 -6.51 -7.88
N ILE A 106 37.19 -6.53 -7.44
CA ILE A 106 36.35 -7.72 -7.53
C ILE A 106 35.88 -7.82 -8.98
N VAL A 107 36.28 -8.87 -9.68
CA VAL A 107 35.79 -9.16 -11.03
C VAL A 107 34.77 -10.27 -10.89
N GLU A 108 33.50 -9.93 -11.06
CA GLU A 108 32.44 -10.92 -11.15
C GLU A 108 32.53 -11.63 -12.51
N GLU A 109 32.53 -12.96 -12.49
CA GLU A 109 32.45 -13.74 -13.73
C GLU A 109 31.04 -13.56 -14.32
N PRO A 110 30.92 -13.13 -15.59
CA PRO A 110 29.62 -13.01 -16.23
C PRO A 110 28.99 -14.39 -16.40
N LEU A 111 27.77 -14.55 -15.90
CA LEU A 111 26.88 -15.66 -16.23
C LEU A 111 26.36 -15.46 -17.66
N TRP A 112 27.17 -15.77 -18.67
CA TRP A 112 26.71 -15.93 -20.05
C TRP A 112 27.10 -17.30 -20.61
#